data_AF-A0A957X3E1-F1
#
_entry.id   AF-A0A957X3E1-F1
#
_cell.length_a   1.000
_cell.length_b   1.000
_cell.length_c   1.000
_cell.angle_alpha   90.00
_cell.angle_beta   90.00
_cell.angle_gamma   90.00
#
_symmetry.space_group_name_H-M   'P 1'
#
loop_
_entity.id
_entity.type
_entity.pdbx_description
1 polymer ?
#
loop_
_entity_poly.entity_id
_entity_poly.type
_entity_poly.pdbx_seq_one_letter_code
_entity_poly.pdbx_strand_id
1 'polypeptide(L)'
;PNFWHGNVVLPRVAQWKDLLIAIHKLPEDDWLGFTHAYFPTLSFDEYQLRDGWAFARKGDGYLALYASSGMTLITNEAGIQEEIRAPGPETVWLCQMGRAAQDGSFAEFQEKVVALDITVDGLTVEGQSLRGDELRFGWTGSLVRNGNEEAISGFKHYDNPFCSSELGEATMLIRSWNHAMQLDFSLA
;
A
#
# COMPACT_ATOMS: atom_id res chain seq x y z
N PRO A 1 8.45 4.30 17.33
CA PRO A 1 8.73 3.55 16.09
C PRO A 1 9.45 2.23 16.38
N ASN A 2 9.11 1.15 15.69
CA ASN A 2 9.88 -0.09 15.66
C ASN A 2 10.10 -0.49 14.19
N PHE A 3 10.78 -1.62 13.94
CA PHE A 3 11.12 -2.07 12.58
C PHE A 3 9.88 -2.24 11.66
N TRP A 4 8.70 -2.47 12.22
CA TRP A 4 7.44 -2.66 11.49
C TRP A 4 6.49 -1.46 11.61
N HIS A 5 6.74 -0.55 12.55
CA HIS A 5 5.82 0.51 12.94
C HIS A 5 6.53 1.86 12.94
N GLY A 6 6.17 2.70 11.97
CA GLY A 6 6.64 4.06 11.86
C GLY A 6 7.50 4.25 10.62
N ASN A 7 7.13 5.25 9.82
CA ASN A 7 7.85 5.61 8.62
C ASN A 7 8.70 6.85 8.94
N VAL A 8 10.01 6.76 8.76
CA VAL A 8 10.90 7.94 8.82
C VAL A 8 10.52 8.89 7.69
N VAL A 9 10.38 8.34 6.48
CA VAL A 9 9.88 9.03 5.29
C VAL A 9 8.62 8.34 4.82
N LEU A 10 7.52 9.09 4.77
CA LEU A 10 6.23 8.56 4.31
C LEU A 10 6.23 8.38 2.79
N PRO A 11 5.74 7.24 2.27
CA PRO A 11 5.49 7.11 0.85
C PRO A 11 4.36 8.03 0.41
N ARG A 12 4.36 8.34 -0.88
CA ARG A 12 3.18 8.88 -1.54
C ARG A 12 2.27 7.71 -1.93
N VAL A 13 1.05 7.67 -1.39
CA VAL A 13 0.14 6.54 -1.57
C VAL A 13 -1.14 6.98 -2.24
N ALA A 14 -1.60 6.18 -3.19
CA ALA A 14 -2.94 6.24 -3.74
C ALA A 14 -3.54 4.83 -3.78
N GLN A 15 -4.83 4.72 -3.51
CA GLN A 15 -5.57 3.47 -3.62
C GLN A 15 -6.85 3.71 -4.42
N TRP A 16 -7.11 2.82 -5.37
CA TRP A 16 -8.40 2.75 -6.04
C TRP A 16 -8.94 1.33 -5.97
N LYS A 17 -10.08 1.17 -5.28
CA LYS A 17 -10.70 -0.14 -4.99
C LYS A 17 -9.67 -1.10 -4.37
N ASP A 18 -9.29 -2.12 -5.12
CA ASP A 18 -8.44 -3.25 -4.75
C ASP A 18 -6.99 -3.11 -5.20
N LEU A 19 -6.61 -2.00 -5.85
CA LEU A 19 -5.23 -1.70 -6.22
C LEU A 19 -4.71 -0.50 -5.42
N LEU A 20 -3.59 -0.71 -4.73
CA LEU A 20 -2.83 0.32 -4.03
C LEU A 20 -1.48 0.52 -4.71
N ILE A 21 -1.07 1.78 -4.86
CA ILE A 21 0.22 2.21 -5.38
C ILE A 21 0.91 3.01 -4.27
N ALA A 22 2.07 2.54 -3.80
CA ALA A 22 2.90 3.25 -2.83
C ALA A 22 4.26 3.60 -3.46
N ILE A 23 4.54 4.89 -3.56
CA ILE A 23 5.75 5.42 -4.19
C ILE A 23 6.68 5.90 -3.07
N HIS A 24 7.81 5.22 -2.91
CA HIS A 24 8.86 5.57 -1.97
C HIS A 24 9.99 6.32 -2.66
N LYS A 25 10.44 7.40 -2.01
CA LYS A 25 11.64 8.15 -2.35
C LYS A 25 12.41 8.44 -1.06
N LEU A 26 13.37 7.58 -0.74
CA LEU A 26 14.23 7.69 0.43
C LEU A 26 15.32 8.76 0.18
N PRO A 27 15.82 9.41 1.25
CA PRO A 27 17.02 10.24 1.20
C PRO A 27 18.25 9.44 0.76
N GLU A 28 19.24 10.11 0.16
CA GLU A 28 20.50 9.46 -0.26
C GLU A 28 21.28 8.84 0.90
N ASP A 29 21.15 9.42 2.10
CA ASP A 29 21.77 8.98 3.34
C ASP A 29 20.87 8.09 4.20
N ASP A 30 19.82 7.51 3.61
CA ASP A 30 18.96 6.56 4.33
C ASP A 30 19.77 5.33 4.78
N TRP A 31 19.78 5.13 6.10
CA TRP A 31 20.51 4.08 6.80
C TRP A 31 20.10 2.64 6.43
N LEU A 32 18.87 2.41 5.96
CA LEU A 32 18.43 1.08 5.53
C LEU A 32 18.73 0.84 4.05
N GLY A 33 18.49 1.84 3.20
CA GLY A 33 18.74 1.77 1.76
C GLY A 33 17.82 0.81 1.01
N PHE A 34 16.71 0.40 1.65
CA PHE A 34 15.66 -0.43 1.06
C PHE A 34 14.31 -0.08 1.68
N THR A 35 13.25 -0.47 0.98
CA THR A 35 11.88 -0.50 1.51
C THR A 35 11.44 -1.95 1.70
N HIS A 36 10.41 -2.18 2.50
CA HIS A 36 9.99 -3.54 2.81
C HIS A 36 8.49 -3.66 3.05
N ALA A 37 8.00 -4.89 2.90
CA ALA A 37 6.63 -5.27 3.21
C ALA A 37 6.64 -6.42 4.22
N TYR A 38 5.76 -6.33 5.22
CA TYR A 38 5.47 -7.45 6.12
C TYR A 38 4.70 -8.53 5.35
N PHE A 39 5.28 -9.71 5.23
CA PHE A 39 4.75 -10.83 4.44
C PHE A 39 4.87 -12.15 5.23
N PRO A 40 4.02 -12.35 6.27
CA PRO A 40 4.15 -13.45 7.22
C PRO A 40 3.73 -14.79 6.61
N THR A 41 4.65 -15.52 5.97
CA THR A 41 4.33 -16.73 5.20
C THR A 41 3.62 -17.80 6.00
N LEU A 42 3.92 -17.91 7.30
CA LEU A 42 3.30 -18.87 8.22
C LEU A 42 1.83 -18.56 8.54
N SER A 43 1.36 -17.34 8.27
CA SER A 43 -0.04 -16.94 8.49
C SER A 43 -0.93 -17.23 7.28
N PHE A 44 -0.34 -17.40 6.10
CA PHE A 44 -1.03 -17.69 4.87
C PHE A 44 -1.36 -19.18 4.75
N ASP A 45 -2.44 -19.49 4.05
CA ASP A 45 -2.76 -20.88 3.69
C ASP A 45 -1.90 -21.34 2.51
N GLU A 46 -1.51 -20.40 1.66
CA GLU A 46 -0.69 -20.62 0.47
C GLU A 46 0.01 -19.30 0.06
N TYR A 47 1.24 -19.39 -0.43
CA TYR A 47 1.97 -18.25 -1.00
C TYR A 47 2.89 -18.69 -2.14
N GLN A 48 3.20 -17.79 -3.06
CA GLN A 48 4.11 -18.05 -4.17
C GLN A 48 4.79 -16.77 -4.65
N LEU A 49 6.09 -16.84 -4.95
CA LEU A 49 6.80 -15.79 -5.68
C LEU A 49 6.92 -16.20 -7.15
N ARG A 50 6.41 -15.36 -8.07
CA ARG A 50 6.35 -15.66 -9.51
C ARG A 50 6.27 -14.38 -10.33
N ASP A 51 7.02 -14.30 -11.43
CA ASP A 51 6.95 -13.19 -12.40
C ASP A 51 7.10 -11.78 -11.79
N GLY A 52 7.95 -11.65 -10.75
CA GLY A 52 8.14 -10.39 -10.03
C GLY A 52 7.05 -10.04 -9.02
N TRP A 53 6.09 -10.95 -8.80
CA TRP A 53 5.03 -10.81 -7.80
C TRP A 53 5.21 -11.76 -6.63
N ALA A 54 4.77 -11.35 -5.45
CA ALA A 54 4.59 -12.20 -4.28
C ALA A 54 3.09 -12.33 -3.98
N PHE A 55 2.57 -13.54 -4.15
CA PHE A 55 1.18 -13.89 -3.97
C PHE A 55 0.96 -14.58 -2.62
N ALA A 56 -0.17 -14.30 -1.99
CA ALA A 56 -0.62 -14.98 -0.77
C ALA A 56 -2.13 -15.17 -0.74
N ARG A 57 -2.58 -16.23 -0.06
CA ARG A 57 -3.99 -16.55 0.18
C ARG A 57 -4.26 -16.79 1.67
N LYS A 58 -5.40 -16.28 2.14
CA LYS A 58 -6.00 -16.69 3.41
C LYS A 58 -7.51 -16.88 3.24
N GLY A 59 -7.99 -18.11 3.41
CA GLY A 59 -9.36 -18.47 3.08
C GLY A 59 -9.69 -18.10 1.63
N ASP A 60 -10.70 -17.25 1.47
CA ASP A 60 -11.17 -16.75 0.18
C ASP A 60 -10.58 -15.36 -0.18
N GLY A 61 -9.62 -14.84 0.59
CA GLY A 61 -8.94 -13.57 0.33
C GLY A 61 -7.56 -13.76 -0.29
N TYR A 62 -7.22 -12.94 -1.28
CA TYR A 62 -5.97 -12.98 -2.04
C TYR A 62 -5.21 -11.65 -1.97
N LEU A 63 -3.90 -11.74 -2.04
CA LEU A 63 -2.95 -10.62 -2.09
C LEU A 63 -1.92 -10.90 -3.18
N ALA A 64 -1.54 -9.86 -3.91
CA ALA A 64 -0.35 -9.84 -4.75
C ALA A 64 0.44 -8.55 -4.50
N LEU A 65 1.74 -8.68 -4.22
CA LEU A 65 2.67 -7.57 -4.06
C LEU A 65 3.68 -7.57 -5.20
N TYR A 66 4.04 -6.37 -5.67
CA TYR A 66 5.13 -6.14 -6.61
C TYR A 66 5.96 -4.96 -6.12
N ALA A 67 7.27 -4.98 -6.39
CA ALA A 67 8.15 -3.84 -6.19
C ALA A 67 9.02 -3.59 -7.43
N SER A 68 9.10 -2.33 -7.87
CA SER A 68 9.77 -1.94 -9.11
C SER A 68 11.28 -2.17 -9.11
N SER A 69 11.91 -2.19 -7.93
CA SER A 69 13.34 -2.50 -7.75
C SER A 69 13.65 -3.99 -7.56
N GLY A 70 12.63 -4.86 -7.72
CA GLY A 70 12.72 -6.28 -7.43
C GLY A 70 12.49 -6.60 -5.95
N MET A 71 12.22 -7.87 -5.67
CA MET A 71 11.83 -8.32 -4.34
C MET A 71 12.66 -9.51 -3.88
N THR A 72 13.06 -9.50 -2.61
CA THR A 72 13.68 -10.64 -1.95
C THR A 72 12.91 -11.01 -0.69
N LEU A 73 12.46 -12.27 -0.61
CA LEU A 73 11.88 -12.82 0.62
C LEU A 73 13.00 -13.14 1.61
N ILE A 74 12.98 -12.48 2.75
CA ILE A 74 14.02 -12.58 3.78
C ILE A 74 13.62 -13.66 4.77
N THR A 75 14.61 -14.48 5.14
CA THR A 75 14.50 -15.46 6.22
C THR A 75 15.23 -14.92 7.43
N ASN A 76 14.54 -14.76 8.55
CA ASN A 76 15.13 -14.27 9.80
C ASN A 76 16.00 -15.35 10.48
N GLU A 77 16.66 -15.00 11.58
CA GLU A 77 17.54 -15.92 12.33
C GLU A 77 16.82 -17.16 12.87
N ALA A 78 15.50 -17.08 13.08
CA ALA A 78 14.66 -18.19 13.50
C ALA A 78 14.21 -19.08 12.32
N GLY A 79 14.67 -18.81 11.09
CA GLY A 79 14.28 -19.56 9.90
C GLY A 79 12.89 -19.18 9.36
N ILE A 80 12.30 -18.08 9.83
CA ILE A 80 10.95 -17.65 9.45
C ILE A 80 11.03 -16.62 8.33
N GLN A 81 10.19 -16.80 7.32
CA GLN A 81 10.02 -15.85 6.21
C GLN A 81 8.85 -14.92 6.48
N GLU A 82 9.12 -13.66 6.83
CA GLU A 82 8.09 -12.69 7.19
C GLU A 82 8.28 -11.30 6.57
N GLU A 83 9.30 -11.11 5.77
CA GLU A 83 9.68 -9.82 5.21
C GLU A 83 10.01 -9.96 3.73
N ILE A 84 9.46 -9.07 2.90
CA ILE A 84 9.96 -8.86 1.54
C ILE A 84 10.68 -7.52 1.50
N ARG A 85 11.92 -7.51 1.01
CA ARG A 85 12.70 -6.28 0.80
C ARG A 85 12.79 -5.92 -0.68
N ALA A 86 12.71 -4.64 -0.96
CA ALA A 86 12.94 -4.03 -2.26
C ALA A 86 14.06 -2.97 -2.14
N PRO A 87 15.21 -3.18 -2.79
CA PRO A 87 16.39 -2.34 -2.61
C PRO A 87 16.26 -0.97 -3.27
N GLY A 88 17.08 -0.03 -2.81
CA GLY A 88 17.28 1.25 -3.48
C GLY A 88 16.41 2.38 -2.93
N PRO A 89 16.77 3.63 -3.26
CA PRO A 89 16.12 4.82 -2.69
C PRO A 89 14.77 5.12 -3.35
N GLU A 90 14.55 4.66 -4.57
CA GLU A 90 13.32 4.89 -5.33
C GLU A 90 12.65 3.54 -5.60
N THR A 91 11.45 3.33 -5.07
CA THR A 91 10.72 2.07 -5.23
C THR A 91 9.23 2.34 -5.29
N VAL A 92 8.58 1.77 -6.31
CA VAL A 92 7.12 1.69 -6.40
C VAL A 92 6.68 0.31 -5.95
N TRP A 93 5.78 0.27 -4.96
CA TRP A 93 5.06 -0.94 -4.59
C TRP A 93 3.66 -0.91 -5.17
N LEU A 94 3.25 -2.05 -5.73
CA LEU A 94 1.86 -2.32 -6.09
C LEU A 94 1.32 -3.38 -5.14
N CYS A 95 0.12 -3.16 -4.62
CA CYS A 95 -0.62 -4.14 -3.84
C CYS A 95 -1.99 -4.34 -4.49
N GLN A 96 -2.18 -5.52 -5.08
CA GLN A 96 -3.43 -5.92 -5.69
C GLN A 96 -4.12 -6.94 -4.77
N MET A 97 -5.30 -6.57 -4.30
CA MET A 97 -6.16 -7.44 -3.50
C MET A 97 -7.12 -8.22 -4.40
N GLY A 98 -7.54 -9.39 -3.95
CA GLY A 98 -8.53 -10.19 -4.65
C GLY A 98 -9.31 -11.09 -3.72
N ARG A 99 -10.33 -11.77 -4.26
CA ARG A 99 -11.10 -12.76 -3.50
C ARG A 99 -11.77 -13.80 -4.38
N ALA A 100 -12.05 -14.97 -3.81
CA ALA A 100 -12.62 -16.11 -4.53
C ALA A 100 -13.88 -15.77 -5.33
N ALA A 101 -14.84 -15.10 -4.69
CA ALA A 101 -16.14 -14.78 -5.26
C ALA A 101 -16.10 -13.76 -6.42
N GLN A 102 -14.96 -13.13 -6.68
CA GLN A 102 -14.80 -12.13 -7.75
C GLN A 102 -13.71 -12.52 -8.75
N ASP A 103 -12.65 -13.15 -8.27
CA ASP A 103 -11.44 -13.41 -9.05
C ASP A 103 -11.25 -14.89 -9.40
N GLY A 104 -12.13 -15.77 -8.91
CA GLY A 104 -12.04 -17.21 -9.12
C GLY A 104 -11.10 -17.85 -8.10
N SER A 105 -10.54 -19.01 -8.41
CA SER A 105 -9.50 -19.65 -7.62
C SER A 105 -8.25 -18.76 -7.47
N PHE A 106 -7.40 -19.10 -6.50
CA PHE A 106 -6.14 -18.39 -6.29
C PHE A 106 -5.23 -18.44 -7.53
N ALA A 107 -5.19 -19.57 -8.22
CA ALA A 107 -4.45 -19.70 -9.48
C ALA A 107 -5.00 -18.76 -10.56
N GLU A 108 -6.33 -18.69 -10.74
CA GLU A 108 -6.94 -17.76 -11.69
C GLU A 108 -6.66 -16.29 -11.34
N PHE A 109 -6.64 -15.95 -10.05
CA PHE A 109 -6.22 -14.63 -9.60
C PHE A 109 -4.75 -14.34 -9.96
N GLN A 110 -3.83 -15.28 -9.72
CA GLN A 110 -2.42 -15.12 -10.08
C GLN A 110 -2.24 -14.88 -11.59
N GLU A 111 -2.93 -15.65 -12.44
CA GLU A 111 -2.87 -15.46 -13.90
C GLU A 111 -3.38 -14.08 -14.31
N LYS A 112 -4.49 -13.60 -13.72
CA LYS A 112 -5.02 -12.26 -13.98
C LYS A 112 -4.06 -11.16 -13.58
N VAL A 113 -3.39 -11.30 -12.43
CA VAL A 113 -2.41 -10.31 -11.95
C VAL A 113 -1.16 -10.29 -12.80
N VAL A 114 -0.62 -11.46 -13.19
CA VAL A 114 0.55 -11.52 -14.08
C VAL A 114 0.24 -10.93 -15.46
N ALA A 115 -1.01 -11.02 -15.92
CA ALA A 115 -1.47 -10.43 -17.17
C ALA A 115 -1.86 -8.94 -17.07
N LEU A 116 -1.69 -8.28 -15.90
CA LEU A 116 -1.98 -6.86 -15.76
C LEU A 116 -1.12 -6.02 -16.70
N ASP A 117 -1.78 -5.18 -17.49
CA ASP A 117 -1.10 -4.16 -18.29
C ASP A 117 -0.85 -2.91 -17.43
N ILE A 118 0.09 -3.05 -16.49
CA ILE A 118 0.58 -1.94 -15.65
C ILE A 118 2.08 -1.80 -15.85
N THR A 119 2.48 -0.61 -16.26
CA THR A 119 3.88 -0.24 -16.44
C THR A 119 4.33 0.67 -15.30
N VAL A 120 5.54 0.41 -14.81
CA VAL A 120 6.24 1.30 -13.89
C VAL A 120 7.48 1.84 -14.59
N ASP A 121 7.53 3.16 -14.81
CA ASP A 121 8.68 3.88 -15.35
C ASP A 121 9.17 4.91 -14.34
N GLY A 122 10.32 4.61 -13.72
CA GLY A 122 10.84 5.35 -12.56
C GLY A 122 9.82 5.39 -11.41
N LEU A 123 9.36 6.60 -11.07
CA LEU A 123 8.33 6.82 -10.04
C LEU A 123 6.96 7.15 -10.65
N THR A 124 6.67 6.68 -11.87
CA THR A 124 5.38 6.81 -12.53
C THR A 124 4.80 5.43 -12.80
N VAL A 125 3.51 5.27 -12.53
CA VAL A 125 2.71 4.07 -12.76
C VAL A 125 1.59 4.43 -13.72
N GLU A 126 1.42 3.64 -14.76
CA GLU A 126 0.32 3.78 -15.71
C GLU A 126 -0.16 2.41 -16.17
N GLY A 127 -1.48 2.24 -16.28
CA GLY A 127 -2.03 0.99 -16.79
C GLY A 127 -3.47 0.72 -16.38
N GLN A 128 -3.95 -0.46 -16.72
CA GLN A 128 -5.32 -0.88 -16.43
C GLN A 128 -5.36 -1.78 -15.19
N SER A 129 -6.24 -1.45 -14.24
CA SER A 129 -6.52 -2.28 -13.06
C SER A 129 -7.31 -3.54 -13.41
N LEU A 130 -7.36 -4.52 -12.50
CA LEU A 130 -8.23 -5.72 -12.64
C LEU A 130 -9.73 -5.40 -12.75
N ARG A 131 -10.13 -4.14 -12.50
CA ARG A 131 -11.51 -3.68 -12.60
C ARG A 131 -11.79 -2.90 -13.87
N GLY A 132 -10.81 -2.80 -14.77
CA GLY A 132 -10.94 -2.12 -16.06
C GLY A 132 -10.75 -0.61 -16.00
N ASP A 133 -10.53 -0.03 -14.82
CA ASP A 133 -10.19 1.39 -14.68
C ASP A 133 -8.72 1.60 -15.12
N GLU A 134 -8.51 2.55 -16.03
CA GLU A 134 -7.18 3.09 -16.37
C GLU A 134 -6.72 4.02 -15.26
N LEU A 135 -5.52 3.79 -14.74
CA LEU A 135 -4.92 4.55 -13.65
C LEU A 135 -3.57 5.12 -14.09
N ARG A 136 -3.31 6.38 -13.73
CA ARG A 136 -1.99 6.99 -13.82
C ARG A 136 -1.68 7.69 -12.50
N PHE A 137 -0.53 7.39 -11.92
CA PHE A 137 -0.08 7.98 -10.68
C PHE A 137 1.44 8.07 -10.64
N GLY A 138 2.00 9.14 -10.08
CA GLY A 138 3.45 9.29 -9.99
C GLY A 138 3.88 9.95 -8.70
N TRP A 139 5.17 10.26 -8.56
CA TRP A 139 5.66 11.03 -7.41
C TRP A 139 5.07 12.44 -7.34
N THR A 140 4.78 13.04 -8.50
CA THR A 140 4.12 14.34 -8.64
C THR A 140 2.83 14.22 -9.46
N GLY A 141 1.97 15.24 -9.41
CA GLY A 141 0.69 15.27 -10.14
C GLY A 141 -0.43 14.45 -9.48
N SER A 142 -1.69 14.67 -9.89
CA SER A 142 -2.86 13.98 -9.33
C SER A 142 -2.87 12.49 -9.65
N LEU A 143 -3.61 11.70 -8.86
CA LEU A 143 -4.10 10.40 -9.33
C LEU A 143 -5.06 10.68 -10.49
N VAL A 144 -4.87 10.03 -11.63
CA VAL A 144 -5.79 10.12 -12.77
C VAL A 144 -6.44 8.76 -12.98
N ARG A 145 -7.77 8.75 -13.05
CA ARG A 145 -8.58 7.56 -13.33
C ARG A 145 -9.48 7.80 -14.54
N ASN A 146 -9.33 6.98 -15.57
CA ASN A 146 -10.09 7.09 -16.83
C ASN A 146 -10.08 8.54 -17.38
N GLY A 147 -8.91 9.20 -17.33
CA GLY A 147 -8.73 10.59 -17.75
C GLY A 147 -9.20 11.67 -16.77
N ASN A 148 -9.84 11.32 -15.64
CA ASN A 148 -10.29 12.28 -14.63
C ASN A 148 -9.34 12.34 -13.44
N GLU A 149 -9.06 13.54 -12.93
CA GLU A 149 -8.28 13.69 -11.70
C GLU A 149 -9.09 13.28 -10.48
N GLU A 150 -8.47 12.49 -9.62
CA GLU A 150 -8.99 12.05 -8.33
C GLU A 150 -8.23 12.73 -7.20
N ALA A 151 -8.96 13.25 -6.21
CA ALA A 151 -8.37 13.89 -5.06
C ALA A 151 -7.70 12.84 -4.15
N ILE A 152 -6.42 13.05 -3.84
CA ILE A 152 -5.63 12.24 -2.90
C ILE A 152 -5.19 13.05 -1.66
N SER A 153 -5.67 14.28 -1.57
CA SER A 153 -5.45 15.20 -0.46
C SER A 153 -6.63 16.18 -0.38
N GLY A 154 -6.61 17.08 0.61
CA GLY A 154 -7.67 18.08 0.79
C GLY A 154 -8.93 17.53 1.47
N PHE A 155 -8.85 16.33 2.04
CA PHE A 155 -9.84 15.78 2.94
C PHE A 155 -9.35 15.90 4.39
N LYS A 156 -10.32 16.00 5.31
CA LYS A 156 -10.06 16.00 6.75
C LYS A 156 -9.40 14.70 7.19
N HIS A 157 -8.61 14.77 8.25
CA HIS A 157 -8.03 13.58 8.89
C HIS A 157 -9.15 12.67 9.42
N TYR A 158 -10.15 13.27 10.06
CA TYR A 158 -11.38 12.59 10.48
C TYR A 158 -12.57 13.40 10.03
N ASP A 159 -13.54 12.75 9.36
CA ASP A 159 -14.83 13.35 9.02
C ASP A 159 -15.94 12.33 9.23
N ASN A 160 -16.55 12.37 10.40
CA ASN A 160 -17.66 11.50 10.76
C ASN A 160 -18.58 12.21 11.77
N PRO A 161 -19.78 11.66 12.09
CA PRO A 161 -20.74 12.31 12.97
C PRO A 161 -20.23 12.66 14.38
N PHE A 162 -19.14 12.04 14.83
CA PHE A 162 -18.58 12.23 16.16
C PHE A 162 -17.36 13.16 16.17
N CYS A 163 -16.65 13.28 15.04
CA CYS A 163 -15.42 14.05 14.95
C CYS A 163 -15.18 14.55 13.52
N SER A 164 -14.89 15.84 13.41
CA SER A 164 -14.45 16.51 12.18
C SER A 164 -13.15 17.25 12.52
N SER A 165 -12.02 16.84 11.95
CA SER A 165 -10.71 17.42 12.26
C SER A 165 -9.77 17.41 11.08
N GLU A 166 -9.07 18.51 10.87
CA GLU A 166 -8.06 18.68 9.82
C GLU A 166 -6.77 17.89 10.13
N LEU A 167 -6.02 17.54 9.09
CA LEU A 167 -4.71 16.93 9.28
C LEU A 167 -3.74 17.94 9.90
N GLY A 168 -3.18 17.59 11.06
CA GLY A 168 -2.24 18.46 11.80
C GLY A 168 -2.91 19.46 12.74
N GLU A 169 -4.23 19.37 12.96
CA GLU A 169 -4.90 20.18 13.98
C GLU A 169 -4.33 19.89 15.37
N ALA A 170 -4.04 20.97 16.12
CA ALA A 170 -3.51 20.87 17.48
C ALA A 170 -4.55 20.36 18.48
N THR A 171 -5.84 20.46 18.17
CA THR A 171 -6.92 20.00 19.04
C THR A 171 -7.94 19.22 18.26
N MET A 172 -8.42 18.12 18.84
CA MET A 172 -9.48 17.29 18.25
C MET A 172 -10.63 17.15 19.24
N LEU A 173 -11.84 17.49 18.80
CA LEU A 173 -13.05 17.34 19.61
C LEU A 173 -13.88 16.16 19.13
N ILE A 174 -14.01 15.16 19.99
CA ILE A 174 -14.80 13.96 19.75
C ILE A 174 -16.07 14.06 20.61
N ARG A 175 -17.23 14.07 19.96
CA ARG A 175 -18.54 14.16 20.61
C ARG A 175 -19.34 12.89 20.36
N SER A 176 -19.88 12.31 21.42
CA SER A 176 -20.92 11.29 21.37
C SER A 176 -22.22 11.87 21.96
N TRP A 177 -23.29 11.09 21.98
CA TRP A 177 -24.59 11.53 22.49
C TRP A 177 -24.57 12.07 23.93
N ASN A 178 -23.73 11.48 24.80
CA ASN A 178 -23.71 11.79 26.23
C ASN A 178 -22.36 12.34 26.73
N HIS A 179 -21.32 12.34 25.89
CA HIS A 179 -19.97 12.70 26.30
C HIS A 179 -19.26 13.50 25.21
N ALA A 180 -18.39 14.42 25.62
CA ALA A 180 -17.43 15.07 24.75
C ALA A 180 -16.03 14.92 25.34
N MET A 181 -15.05 14.69 24.48
CA MET A 181 -13.64 14.60 24.82
C MET A 181 -12.85 15.49 23.86
N GLN A 182 -12.03 16.38 24.42
CA GLN A 182 -11.07 17.16 23.64
C GLN A 182 -9.68 16.58 23.87
N LEU A 183 -9.01 16.24 22.78
CA LEU A 183 -7.59 15.91 22.77
C LEU A 183 -6.82 17.18 22.39
N ASP A 184 -5.78 17.50 23.14
CA ASP A 184 -4.88 18.62 22.88
C ASP A 184 -3.46 18.09 22.68
N PHE A 185 -2.97 18.27 21.45
CA PHE A 185 -1.67 17.82 20.98
C PHE A 185 -0.64 18.96 20.93
N SER A 186 -1.00 20.18 21.38
CA SER A 186 -0.06 21.31 21.42
C SER A 186 1.08 21.16 22.43
N LEU A 187 0.96 20.17 23.33
CA LEU A 187 1.91 19.89 24.41
C LEU A 187 2.88 18.73 24.09
N ALA A 188 2.82 18.17 22.87
CA ALA A 188 3.61 17.02 22.43
C ALA A 188 4.79 17.43 21.53
#